data_AF-A0A1A6FHU1-F1
#
_entry.id   AF-A0A1A6FHU1-F1
#
_cell.length_a   1.000
_cell.length_b   1.000
_cell.length_c   1.000
_cell.angle_alpha   90.00
_cell.angle_beta   90.00
_cell.angle_gamma   90.00
#
_symmetry.space_group_name_H-M   'P 1'
#
loop_
_entity.id
_entity.type
_entity.pdbx_description
1 polymer ?
#
loop_
_entity_poly.entity_id
_entity_poly.type
_entity_poly.pdbx_seq_one_letter_code
_entity_poly.pdbx_strand_id
1 'polypeptide(L)'
;MSRTKRLRSQLDWSQARIAEFLGVTQGNIARIEGGASESGAIGRLLDQLEAGVASGAFRAGMTPEQVVAAIRAAAASPFPTEAEA
;
A
#
# COMPACT_ATOMS: atom_id res chain seq x y z
N MET A 1 1.99 -16.86 -6.48
CA MET A 1 2.36 -15.43 -6.67
C MET A 1 2.34 -14.78 -5.29
N SER A 2 3.39 -14.05 -4.88
CA SER A 2 3.41 -13.41 -3.55
C SER A 2 2.38 -12.28 -3.44
N ARG A 3 1.96 -11.94 -2.22
CA ARG A 3 1.03 -10.83 -1.95
C ARG A 3 1.57 -9.51 -2.50
N THR A 4 2.84 -9.21 -2.22
CA THR A 4 3.54 -8.01 -2.73
C THR A 4 3.50 -7.94 -4.26
N LYS A 5 3.76 -9.07 -4.94
CA LYS A 5 3.73 -9.14 -6.40
C LYS A 5 2.33 -8.92 -6.96
N ARG A 6 1.29 -9.43 -6.30
CA ARG A 6 -0.11 -9.21 -6.68
C ARG A 6 -0.49 -7.73 -6.53
N LEU A 7 -0.21 -7.13 -5.39
CA LEU A 7 -0.55 -5.73 -5.11
C LEU A 7 0.14 -4.76 -6.08
N ARG A 8 1.44 -4.95 -6.35
CA ARG A 8 2.12 -4.11 -7.34
C ARG A 8 1.51 -4.27 -8.74
N SER A 9 1.07 -5.48 -9.11
CA SER A 9 0.49 -5.70 -10.43
C SER A 9 -0.89 -5.03 -10.55
N GLN A 10 -1.68 -5.01 -9.48
CA GLN A 10 -2.98 -4.32 -9.45
C GLN A 10 -2.84 -2.79 -9.53
N LEU A 11 -1.75 -2.25 -8.97
CA LEU A 11 -1.45 -0.82 -8.99
C LEU A 11 -0.61 -0.37 -10.19
N ASP A 12 -0.20 -1.31 -11.06
CA ASP A 12 0.74 -1.08 -12.16
C ASP A 12 2.09 -0.49 -11.68
N TRP A 13 2.63 -1.08 -10.61
CA TRP A 13 3.86 -0.66 -9.97
C TRP A 13 5.04 -1.58 -10.30
N SER A 14 6.19 -0.95 -10.51
CA SER A 14 7.49 -1.62 -10.54
C SER A 14 7.92 -2.03 -9.12
N GLN A 15 8.92 -2.92 -9.03
CA GLN A 15 9.52 -3.28 -7.74
C GLN A 15 10.14 -2.07 -7.03
N ALA A 16 10.70 -1.11 -7.78
CA ALA A 16 11.23 0.13 -7.21
C ALA A 16 10.12 0.98 -6.59
N ARG A 17 8.99 1.11 -7.28
CA ARG A 17 7.88 1.94 -6.84
C ARG A 17 7.18 1.42 -5.58
N ILE A 18 7.00 0.10 -5.47
CA ILE A 18 6.50 -0.48 -4.21
C ILE A 18 7.55 -0.45 -3.09
N ALA A 19 8.85 -0.49 -3.43
CA ALA A 19 9.92 -0.33 -2.44
C ALA A 19 9.91 1.07 -1.82
N GLU A 20 9.69 2.12 -2.62
CA GLU A 20 9.52 3.50 -2.15
C GLU A 20 8.35 3.62 -1.18
N PHE A 21 7.18 3.04 -1.52
CA PHE A 21 6.02 3.01 -0.62
C PHE A 21 6.32 2.32 0.72
N LEU A 22 7.03 1.19 0.66
CA LEU A 22 7.36 0.39 1.85
C LEU A 22 8.57 0.92 2.62
N GLY A 23 9.26 1.94 2.12
CA GLY A 23 10.48 2.49 2.74
C GLY A 23 11.66 1.52 2.74
N VAL A 24 11.72 0.61 1.76
CA VAL A 24 12.79 -0.40 1.63
C VAL A 24 13.49 -0.32 0.28
N THR A 25 14.52 -1.13 0.07
CA THR A 25 15.21 -1.21 -1.22
C THR A 25 14.52 -2.18 -2.17
N GLN A 26 14.69 -1.98 -3.48
CA GLN A 26 14.18 -2.91 -4.50
C GLN A 26 14.65 -4.36 -4.27
N GLY A 27 15.89 -4.55 -3.79
CA GLY A 27 16.41 -5.88 -3.45
C GLY A 27 15.66 -6.55 -2.30
N ASN A 28 15.11 -5.78 -1.36
CA ASN A 28 14.25 -6.30 -0.30
C ASN A 28 12.94 -6.84 -0.89
N ILE A 29 12.32 -6.10 -1.82
CA ILE A 29 11.12 -6.54 -2.55
C ILE A 29 11.38 -7.83 -3.33
N ALA A 30 12.51 -7.92 -4.03
CA ALA A 30 12.86 -9.14 -4.76
C ALA A 30 12.96 -10.36 -3.83
N ARG A 31 13.51 -10.20 -2.62
CA ARG A 31 13.56 -11.27 -1.61
C ARG A 31 12.18 -11.63 -1.07
N ILE A 32 11.35 -10.64 -0.74
CA ILE A 32 9.98 -10.87 -0.27
C ILE A 32 9.16 -11.58 -1.36
N GLU A 33 9.25 -11.13 -2.61
CA GLU A 33 8.61 -11.80 -3.75
C GLU A 33 9.14 -13.23 -3.98
N GLY A 34 10.38 -13.50 -3.59
CA GLY A 34 11.02 -14.81 -3.59
C GLY A 34 10.73 -15.69 -2.36
N GLY A 35 9.94 -15.21 -1.39
CA GLY A 35 9.52 -15.99 -0.21
C GLY A 35 10.22 -15.64 1.11
N ALA A 36 10.99 -14.56 1.17
CA ALA A 36 11.51 -14.05 2.44
C ALA A 36 10.37 -13.51 3.33
N SER A 37 10.51 -13.67 4.65
CA SER A 37 9.52 -13.19 5.61
C SER A 37 9.39 -11.67 5.61
N GLU A 38 8.14 -11.21 5.60
CA GLU A 38 7.81 -9.80 5.78
C GLU A 38 8.05 -9.39 7.24
N SER A 39 8.70 -8.25 7.46
CA SER A 39 8.77 -7.67 8.80
C SER A 39 7.41 -7.10 9.22
N GLY A 40 7.11 -7.07 10.51
CA GLY A 40 5.79 -6.64 11.00
C GLY A 40 5.35 -5.24 10.53
N ALA A 41 6.29 -4.31 10.33
CA ALA A 41 5.97 -2.98 9.77
C ALA A 41 5.59 -3.04 8.29
N ILE A 42 6.30 -3.86 7.48
CA ILE A 42 6.01 -4.06 6.06
C ILE A 42 4.64 -4.73 5.89
N GLY A 43 4.35 -5.75 6.70
CA GLY A 43 3.06 -6.44 6.69
C GLY A 43 1.90 -5.48 6.89
N ARG A 44 1.99 -4.58 7.89
CA ARG A 44 0.96 -3.56 8.14
C ARG A 44 0.75 -2.59 6.97
N LEU A 45 1.84 -2.17 6.31
CA LEU A 45 1.72 -1.30 5.14
C LEU A 45 1.08 -2.04 3.96
N LEU A 46 1.41 -3.33 3.77
CA LEU A 46 0.77 -4.18 2.77
C LEU A 46 -0.71 -4.43 3.08
N ASP A 47 -1.08 -4.55 4.36
CA ASP A 47 -2.49 -4.63 4.81
C ASP A 47 -3.27 -3.38 4.44
N GLN A 48 -2.71 -2.20 4.73
CA GLN A 48 -3.36 -0.93 4.36
C GLN A 48 -3.49 -0.78 2.84
N LEU A 49 -2.45 -1.15 2.10
CA LEU A 49 -2.46 -1.10 0.65
C LEU A 49 -3.53 -2.05 0.07
N GLU A 50 -3.62 -3.28 0.60
CA GLU A 50 -4.62 -4.25 0.19
C GLU A 50 -6.04 -3.79 0.50
N ALA A 51 -6.27 -3.23 1.70
CA ALA A 51 -7.57 -2.70 2.09
C ALA A 51 -8.02 -1.56 1.16
N GLY A 52 -7.12 -0.66 0.80
CA GLY A 52 -7.46 0.45 -0.10
C GLY A 52 -7.63 0.03 -1.57
N VAL A 53 -6.96 -1.02 -2.03
CA VAL A 53 -7.28 -1.62 -3.34
C VAL A 53 -8.64 -2.31 -3.30
N ALA A 54 -8.94 -3.05 -2.23
CA ALA A 54 -10.21 -3.76 -2.06
C ALA A 54 -11.41 -2.79 -1.98
N SER A 55 -11.25 -1.63 -1.35
CA SER A 55 -12.28 -0.58 -1.29
C SER A 55 -12.38 0.26 -2.56
N GLY A 56 -11.47 0.08 -3.52
CA GLY A 56 -11.37 0.90 -4.74
C GLY A 56 -10.78 2.30 -4.52
N ALA A 57 -10.30 2.60 -3.30
CA ALA A 57 -9.60 3.85 -3.00
C ALA A 57 -8.27 3.97 -3.76
N PHE A 58 -7.59 2.84 -3.99
CA PHE A 58 -6.34 2.77 -4.75
C PHE A 58 -6.53 2.03 -6.07
N ARG A 59 -6.00 2.59 -7.15
CA ARG A 59 -6.17 2.08 -8.52
C ARG A 59 -4.87 2.16 -9.31
N ALA A 60 -4.83 1.43 -10.42
CA ALA A 60 -3.71 1.40 -11.34
C ALA A 60 -3.28 2.83 -11.75
N GLY A 61 -1.96 3.05 -11.79
CA GLY A 61 -1.37 4.34 -12.19
C GLY A 61 -1.24 5.37 -11.06
N MET A 62 -1.77 5.12 -9.86
CA MET A 62 -1.50 5.98 -8.70
C MET A 62 -0.02 5.97 -8.32
N THR A 63 0.51 7.07 -7.78
CA THR A 63 1.88 7.11 -7.26
C THR A 63 1.93 6.68 -5.79
N PRO A 64 3.08 6.21 -5.28
CA PRO A 64 3.27 5.95 -3.85
C PRO A 64 2.88 7.13 -2.98
N GLU A 65 3.24 8.35 -3.40
CA GLU A 65 2.91 9.58 -2.68
C GLU A 65 1.39 9.82 -2.59
N GLN A 66 0.65 9.58 -3.68
CA GLN A 66 -0.81 9.69 -3.68
C GLN A 66 -1.45 8.68 -2.73
N VAL A 67 -0.93 7.45 -2.69
CA VAL A 67 -1.43 6.42 -1.77
C VAL A 67 -1.12 6.80 -0.33
N VAL A 68 0.10 7.25 -0.02
CA VAL A 68 0.47 7.71 1.33
C VAL A 68 -0.39 8.90 1.75
N ALA A 69 -0.63 9.85 0.85
CA ALA A 69 -1.52 10.98 1.11
C ALA A 69 -2.95 10.51 1.39
N ALA A 70 -3.48 9.56 0.63
CA ALA A 70 -4.81 9.00 0.84
C ALA A 70 -4.93 8.21 2.16
N ILE A 71 -3.92 7.42 2.52
CA ILE A 71 -3.85 6.72 3.82
C ILE A 71 -3.84 7.73 4.97
N ARG A 72 -3.03 8.80 4.85
CA ARG A 72 -2.97 9.86 5.86
C ARG A 72 -4.30 10.61 5.96
N ALA A 73 -4.94 10.90 4.82
CA ALA A 73 -6.25 11.54 4.80
C ALA A 73 -7.31 10.67 5.47
N ALA A 74 -7.30 9.36 5.23
CA ALA A 74 -8.19 8.41 5.89
C ALA A 74 -7.94 8.34 7.41
N ALA A 75 -6.69 8.38 7.85
CA ALA A 75 -6.34 8.44 9.27
C ALA A 75 -6.71 9.78 9.95
N ALA A 76 -6.75 10.87 9.17
CA ALA A 76 -7.09 12.22 9.64
C ALA A 76 -8.60 12.52 9.67
N SER A 77 -9.46 11.65 9.13
CA SER A 77 -10.92 11.72 9.28
C SER A 77 -11.45 10.61 10.19
N PRO A 78 -11.30 10.74 11.53
CA PRO A 78 -11.81 9.75 12.47
C PRO A 78 -13.31 9.87 12.79
N PHE A 79 -14.02 10.91 12.33
CA PHE A 79 -15.45 11.07 12.64
C PHE A 79 -16.26 11.54 11.43
N PRO A 80 -17.40 10.91 11.10
CA PRO A 80 -18.46 11.65 10.44
C PRO A 80 -18.83 12.78 11.41
N THR A 81 -18.62 14.03 10.99
CA THR A 81 -19.32 15.13 11.64
C THR A 81 -20.79 14.87 11.33
N GLU A 82 -21.51 14.27 12.28
CA GLU A 82 -22.97 14.33 12.33
C GLU A 82 -23.32 15.82 12.46
N ALA A 83 -23.38 16.48 11.31
CA ALA A 83 -23.96 17.78 11.14
C ALA A 83 -25.47 17.60 11.14
N GLU A 84 -26.08 18.19 12.17
CA GLU A 84 -27.41 18.80 12.16
C GLU A 84 -28.64 17.87 12.13
N ALA A 85 -29.25 17.72 13.32
CA ALA A 85 -30.70 17.64 13.50
C ALA A 85 -31.10 18.32 14.82
#